data_AF-A0A5B0CAQ6-F1
#
_entry.id   AF-A0A5B0CAQ6-F1
#
_cell.length_a   1.000
_cell.length_b   1.000
_cell.length_c   1.000
_cell.angle_alpha   90.00
_cell.angle_beta   90.00
_cell.angle_gamma   90.00
#
_symmetry.space_group_name_H-M   'P 1'
#
loop_
_entity.id
_entity.type
_entity.pdbx_description
1 polymer ?
#
loop_
_entity_poly.entity_id
_entity_poly.type
_entity_poly.pdbx_seq_one_letter_code
_entity_poly.pdbx_strand_id
1 'polypeptide(L)'
;MVFLGMTVDSHRQFPKLTNAQQITPEVTRGKDVWHEYNCINCHTLFGEGAYYAPDLTKITQLRGAPYLTAFLKDPSKFYDEQRHRRLMPNLKLNDEEIAALIAFMDWVSKVDNQGWPPRPILVTGTSIPGMDLTVAQQNVAGGNQPPAARPVSDKEDPIALGEALFRTTATPVCSAC
;
A
#
# COMPACT_ATOMS: atom_id res chain seq x y z
N MET A 1 9.68 -27.44 21.53
CA MET A 1 9.78 -26.30 22.47
C MET A 1 9.98 -24.95 21.77
N VAL A 2 10.90 -24.82 20.81
CA VAL A 2 11.17 -23.54 20.10
C VAL A 2 9.91 -22.92 19.47
N PHE A 3 9.11 -23.70 18.74
CA PHE A 3 7.87 -23.22 18.13
C PHE A 3 6.92 -22.56 19.14
N LEU A 4 6.62 -23.23 20.26
CA LEU A 4 5.74 -22.69 21.31
C LEU A 4 6.32 -21.41 21.94
N GLY A 5 7.64 -21.36 22.14
CA GLY A 5 8.32 -20.16 22.62
C GLY A 5 8.13 -18.96 21.69
N MET A 6 8.35 -19.16 20.38
CA MET A 6 8.12 -18.12 19.37
C MET A 6 6.65 -17.74 19.26
N THR A 7 5.72 -18.70 19.33
CA THR A 7 4.28 -18.42 19.31
C THR A 7 3.89 -17.49 20.46
N VAL A 8 4.34 -17.78 21.68
CA VAL A 8 4.04 -16.94 22.85
C VAL A 8 4.65 -15.54 22.70
N ASP A 9 5.88 -15.45 22.19
CA ASP A 9 6.52 -14.16 21.92
C ASP A 9 5.73 -13.33 20.89
N SER A 10 5.37 -13.92 19.75
CA SER A 10 4.56 -13.23 18.73
C SER A 10 3.22 -12.73 19.27
N HIS A 11 2.49 -13.57 20.02
CA HIS A 11 1.20 -13.17 20.60
C HIS A 11 1.32 -12.02 21.61
N ARG A 12 2.46 -11.90 22.31
CA ARG A 12 2.73 -10.78 23.22
C ARG A 12 3.04 -9.49 22.47
N GLN A 13 3.60 -9.59 21.26
CA GLN A 13 3.98 -8.44 20.45
C GLN A 13 2.84 -7.89 19.58
N PHE A 14 1.93 -8.76 19.10
CA PHE A 14 0.86 -8.36 18.18
C PHE A 14 0.05 -7.14 18.64
N PRO A 15 -0.44 -7.04 19.90
CA PRO A 15 -1.24 -5.88 20.31
C PRO A 15 -0.50 -4.54 20.14
N LYS A 16 0.83 -4.55 20.27
CA LYS A 16 1.67 -3.36 20.07
C LYS A 16 1.88 -3.11 18.57
N LEU A 17 2.29 -4.13 17.82
CA LEU A 17 2.59 -3.99 16.38
C LEU A 17 1.36 -3.59 15.57
N THR A 18 0.18 -4.10 15.92
CA THR A 18 -1.06 -3.82 15.19
C THR A 18 -1.83 -2.60 15.70
N ASN A 19 -1.35 -1.90 16.75
CA ASN A 19 -2.12 -0.87 17.44
C ASN A 19 -3.52 -1.35 17.85
N ALA A 20 -3.61 -2.51 18.51
CA ALA A 20 -4.89 -3.17 18.80
C ALA A 20 -5.87 -2.31 19.62
N GLN A 21 -5.35 -1.33 20.37
CA GLN A 21 -6.14 -0.40 21.17
C GLN A 21 -6.93 0.59 20.29
N GLN A 22 -6.59 0.71 19.01
CA GLN A 22 -7.27 1.57 18.04
C GLN A 22 -8.33 0.81 17.23
N ILE A 23 -8.62 -0.45 17.54
CA ILE A 23 -9.68 -1.22 16.89
C ILE A 23 -11.03 -0.73 17.42
N THR A 24 -11.72 0.07 16.63
CA THR A 24 -13.07 0.55 16.91
C THR A 24 -14.12 -0.45 16.40
N PRO A 25 -15.41 -0.31 16.81
CA PRO A 25 -16.50 -1.07 16.19
C PRO A 25 -16.55 -0.91 14.67
N GLU A 26 -16.21 0.28 14.16
CA GLU A 26 -16.19 0.56 12.73
C GLU A 26 -15.04 -0.16 12.00
N VAL A 27 -13.85 -0.23 12.60
CA VAL A 27 -12.74 -1.07 12.09
C VAL A 27 -13.14 -2.54 12.05
N THR A 28 -13.84 -3.02 13.08
CA THR A 28 -14.35 -4.40 13.13
C THR A 28 -15.37 -4.64 12.01
N ARG A 29 -16.32 -3.72 11.82
CA ARG A 29 -17.30 -3.79 10.72
C ARG A 29 -16.62 -3.78 9.36
N GLY A 30 -15.58 -2.97 9.17
CA GLY A 30 -14.82 -2.93 7.92
C GLY A 30 -14.08 -4.24 7.62
N LYS A 31 -13.52 -4.89 8.63
CA LYS A 31 -12.97 -6.25 8.51
C LYS A 31 -14.05 -7.24 8.10
N ASP A 32 -15.26 -7.12 8.63
CA ASP A 32 -16.36 -8.00 8.28
C ASP A 32 -16.80 -7.78 6.83
N VAL A 33 -16.87 -6.53 6.35
CA VAL A 33 -17.08 -6.21 4.93
C VAL A 33 -15.98 -6.81 4.05
N TRP A 34 -14.71 -6.68 4.44
CA TRP A 34 -13.57 -7.28 3.72
C TRP A 34 -13.74 -8.80 3.51
N HIS A 35 -14.21 -9.50 4.54
CA HIS A 35 -14.46 -10.94 4.47
C HIS A 35 -15.75 -11.29 3.71
N GLU A 36 -16.84 -10.56 3.95
CA GLU A 36 -18.15 -10.77 3.33
C GLU A 36 -18.07 -10.68 1.81
N TYR A 37 -17.33 -9.70 1.30
CA TYR A 37 -17.12 -9.50 -0.13
C TYR A 37 -15.88 -10.23 -0.69
N ASN A 38 -15.24 -11.07 0.13
CA ASN A 38 -14.10 -11.90 -0.23
C ASN A 38 -12.97 -11.13 -0.95
N CYS A 39 -12.64 -9.93 -0.45
CA CYS A 39 -11.68 -9.04 -1.09
C CYS A 39 -10.29 -9.68 -1.25
N ILE A 40 -9.91 -10.58 -0.34
CA ILE A 40 -8.65 -11.32 -0.35
C ILE A 40 -8.50 -12.28 -1.56
N ASN A 41 -9.60 -12.64 -2.22
CA ASN A 41 -9.55 -13.49 -3.42
C ASN A 41 -9.06 -12.75 -4.67
N CYS A 42 -8.98 -11.42 -4.60
CA CYS A 42 -8.39 -10.59 -5.66
C CYS A 42 -7.14 -9.84 -5.17
N HIS A 43 -7.15 -9.38 -3.92
CA HIS A 43 -6.12 -8.53 -3.34
C HIS A 43 -5.31 -9.28 -2.29
N THR A 44 -4.11 -8.76 -2.02
CA THR A 44 -3.36 -9.13 -0.83
C THR A 44 -3.52 -8.09 0.28
N LEU A 45 -3.35 -8.56 1.52
CA LEU A 45 -3.21 -7.76 2.72
C LEU A 45 -2.04 -8.31 3.53
N PHE A 46 -1.09 -7.46 3.89
CA PHE A 46 0.21 -7.87 4.46
C PHE A 46 0.97 -8.87 3.58
N GLY A 47 0.76 -8.85 2.26
CA GLY A 47 1.36 -9.79 1.31
C GLY A 47 0.64 -11.14 1.18
N GLU A 48 -0.40 -11.39 1.99
CA GLU A 48 -1.19 -12.62 1.97
C GLU A 48 -2.50 -12.42 1.20
N GLY A 49 -2.82 -13.34 0.29
CA GLY A 49 -4.04 -13.32 -0.53
C GLY A 49 -3.78 -13.64 -1.99
N ALA A 50 -4.63 -13.12 -2.89
CA ALA A 50 -4.45 -13.30 -4.32
C ALA A 50 -3.68 -12.15 -4.97
N TYR A 51 -2.94 -12.47 -6.03
CA TYR A 51 -2.12 -11.52 -6.81
C TYR A 51 -2.81 -11.03 -8.10
N TYR A 52 -4.14 -11.12 -8.17
CA TYR A 52 -4.88 -10.61 -9.32
C TYR A 52 -4.85 -9.08 -9.33
N ALA A 53 -5.04 -8.46 -8.17
CA ALA A 53 -5.04 -7.02 -7.94
C ALA A 53 -3.95 -6.60 -6.93
N PRO A 54 -3.63 -5.30 -6.80
CA PRO A 54 -2.56 -4.83 -5.93
C PRO A 54 -2.80 -5.07 -4.45
N ASP A 55 -1.72 -5.07 -3.68
CA ASP A 55 -1.77 -5.10 -2.22
C ASP A 55 -2.40 -3.82 -1.64
N LEU A 56 -3.26 -3.99 -0.63
CA LEU A 56 -4.02 -2.89 -0.05
C LEU A 56 -3.52 -2.43 1.33
N THR A 57 -2.41 -2.97 1.82
CA THR A 57 -1.91 -2.72 3.18
C THR A 57 -1.72 -1.24 3.47
N LYS A 58 -1.19 -0.47 2.52
CA LYS A 58 -0.93 0.98 2.67
C LYS A 58 -1.84 1.85 1.81
N ILE A 59 -2.96 1.32 1.32
CA ILE A 59 -3.76 1.99 0.28
C ILE A 59 -4.32 3.35 0.73
N THR A 60 -4.75 3.49 1.99
CA THR A 60 -5.29 4.76 2.50
C THR A 60 -4.24 5.87 2.55
N GLN A 61 -2.97 5.53 2.82
CA GLN A 61 -1.85 6.45 2.78
C GLN A 61 -1.49 6.85 1.33
N LEU A 62 -1.70 5.95 0.36
CA LEU A 62 -1.35 6.17 -1.04
C LEU A 62 -2.43 6.90 -1.85
N ARG A 63 -3.71 6.77 -1.47
CA ARG A 63 -4.85 7.30 -2.23
C ARG A 63 -5.74 8.27 -1.47
N GLY A 64 -5.79 8.17 -0.14
CA GLY A 64 -6.71 8.93 0.70
C GLY A 64 -8.16 8.45 0.64
N ALA A 65 -8.92 8.74 1.69
CA ALA A 65 -10.31 8.33 1.82
C ALA A 65 -11.24 8.83 0.69
N PRO A 66 -11.15 10.10 0.22
CA PRO A 66 -12.07 10.59 -0.82
C PRO A 66 -11.98 9.81 -2.13
N TYR A 67 -10.76 9.46 -2.56
CA TYR A 67 -10.53 8.64 -3.74
C TYR A 67 -11.12 7.25 -3.55
N LEU A 68 -10.85 6.61 -2.40
CA LEU A 68 -11.32 5.25 -2.11
C LEU A 68 -12.84 5.18 -2.03
N THR A 69 -13.48 6.18 -1.44
CA THR A 69 -14.95 6.27 -1.42
C THR A 69 -15.51 6.34 -2.83
N ALA A 70 -14.97 7.21 -3.69
CA ALA A 70 -15.43 7.34 -5.07
C ALA A 70 -15.18 6.06 -5.88
N PHE A 71 -14.01 5.43 -5.68
CA PHE A 71 -13.63 4.18 -6.36
C PHE A 71 -14.54 3.02 -5.96
N LEU A 72 -14.81 2.83 -4.67
CA LEU A 72 -15.65 1.73 -4.17
C LEU A 72 -17.12 1.89 -4.59
N LYS A 73 -17.61 3.13 -4.77
CA LYS A 73 -18.95 3.39 -5.32
C LYS A 73 -19.09 2.92 -6.76
N ASP A 74 -18.08 3.22 -7.59
CA ASP A 74 -18.10 2.83 -9.00
C ASP A 74 -16.69 2.69 -9.61
N PRO A 75 -16.08 1.48 -9.52
CA PRO A 75 -14.74 1.24 -10.04
C PRO A 75 -14.63 1.45 -11.55
N SER A 76 -15.74 1.29 -12.29
CA SER A 76 -15.77 1.39 -13.76
C SER A 76 -15.45 2.80 -14.28
N LYS A 77 -15.57 3.82 -13.43
CA LYS A 77 -15.22 5.21 -13.74
C LYS A 77 -13.73 5.50 -13.70
N PHE A 78 -12.93 4.59 -13.15
CA PHE A 78 -11.49 4.79 -12.93
C PHE A 78 -10.64 3.99 -13.91
N TYR A 79 -11.10 2.79 -14.27
CA TYR A 79 -10.36 1.88 -15.14
C TYR A 79 -11.28 1.29 -16.20
N ASP A 80 -10.83 1.29 -17.45
CA ASP A 80 -11.50 0.67 -18.58
C ASP A 80 -10.90 -0.69 -18.95
N GLU A 81 -11.73 -1.58 -19.49
CA GLU A 81 -11.37 -2.95 -19.84
C GLU A 81 -10.32 -3.01 -20.96
N GLN A 82 -10.40 -2.10 -21.94
CA GLN A 82 -9.53 -2.09 -23.12
C GLN A 82 -8.07 -1.82 -22.75
N ARG A 83 -7.82 -0.93 -21.77
CA ARG A 83 -6.48 -0.57 -21.31
C ARG A 83 -6.02 -1.38 -20.12
N HIS A 84 -6.89 -1.62 -19.14
CA HIS A 84 -6.46 -2.11 -17.82
C HIS A 84 -6.66 -3.61 -17.65
N ARG A 85 -7.59 -4.23 -18.39
CA ARG A 85 -7.96 -5.66 -18.37
C ARG A 85 -8.44 -6.19 -17.01
N ARG A 86 -7.60 -6.08 -15.97
CA ARG A 86 -7.90 -6.51 -14.59
C ARG A 86 -8.73 -5.44 -13.89
N LEU A 87 -10.05 -5.63 -13.92
CA LEU A 87 -10.99 -4.69 -13.30
C LEU A 87 -11.56 -5.26 -12.00
N MET A 88 -11.73 -4.37 -11.02
CA MET A 88 -12.52 -4.65 -9.83
C MET A 88 -14.01 -4.59 -10.22
N PRO A 89 -14.81 -5.63 -9.96
CA PRO A 89 -16.25 -5.56 -10.20
C PRO A 89 -16.91 -4.55 -9.24
N ASN A 90 -18.05 -3.99 -9.64
CA ASN A 90 -18.83 -3.17 -8.72
C ASN A 90 -19.57 -4.08 -7.73
N LEU A 91 -19.07 -4.11 -6.48
CA LEU A 91 -19.58 -4.93 -5.39
C LEU A 91 -20.91 -4.43 -4.81
N LYS A 92 -21.40 -3.26 -5.23
CA LYS A 92 -22.65 -2.63 -4.75
C LYS A 92 -22.66 -2.41 -3.23
N LEU A 93 -21.50 -2.05 -2.66
CA LEU A 93 -21.37 -1.64 -1.27
C LEU A 93 -22.22 -0.39 -1.00
N ASN A 94 -22.87 -0.34 0.16
CA ASN A 94 -23.53 0.87 0.62
C ASN A 94 -22.55 1.85 1.28
N ASP A 95 -23.01 3.06 1.57
CA ASP A 95 -22.14 4.13 2.08
C ASP A 95 -21.54 3.82 3.48
N GLU A 96 -22.27 3.09 4.32
CA GLU A 96 -21.79 2.67 5.64
C GLU A 96 -20.72 1.58 5.52
N GLU A 97 -20.90 0.62 4.61
CA GLU A 97 -19.92 -0.43 4.32
C GLU A 97 -18.62 0.15 3.74
N ILE A 98 -18.74 1.13 2.84
CA ILE A 98 -17.59 1.82 2.26
C ILE A 98 -16.82 2.56 3.36
N ALA A 99 -17.50 3.31 4.22
CA ALA A 99 -16.87 4.03 5.33
C ALA A 99 -16.14 3.08 6.28
N ALA A 100 -16.82 2.01 6.71
CA ALA A 100 -16.26 1.00 7.59
C ALA A 100 -15.05 0.29 6.94
N LEU A 101 -15.12 -0.08 5.66
CA LEU A 101 -14.03 -0.72 4.93
C LEU A 101 -12.81 0.20 4.85
N ILE A 102 -13.01 1.49 4.58
CA ILE A 102 -11.92 2.48 4.58
C ILE A 102 -11.32 2.65 5.98
N ALA A 103 -12.14 2.66 7.04
CA ALA A 103 -11.65 2.71 8.41
C ALA A 103 -10.78 1.49 8.76
N PHE A 104 -11.19 0.30 8.33
CA PHE A 104 -10.38 -0.92 8.47
C PHE A 104 -9.06 -0.81 7.71
N MET A 105 -9.08 -0.40 6.44
CA MET A 105 -7.86 -0.20 5.64
C MET A 105 -6.95 0.88 6.24
N ASP A 106 -7.50 1.93 6.84
CA ASP A 106 -6.74 2.97 7.51
C ASP A 106 -6.01 2.45 8.74
N TRP A 107 -6.70 1.65 9.57
CA TRP A 107 -6.09 0.95 10.69
C TRP A 107 -4.98 0.00 10.22
N VAL A 108 -5.24 -0.81 9.18
CA VAL A 108 -4.22 -1.70 8.58
C VAL A 108 -3.00 -0.91 8.10
N SER A 109 -3.18 0.25 7.49
CA SER A 109 -2.08 1.09 7.01
C SER A 109 -1.11 1.53 8.11
N LYS A 110 -1.59 1.61 9.35
CA LYS A 110 -0.85 2.06 10.52
C LYS A 110 -0.19 0.92 11.30
N VAL A 111 -0.46 -0.35 10.94
CA VAL A 111 0.23 -1.51 11.52
C VAL A 111 1.73 -1.41 11.23
N ASP A 112 2.52 -1.57 12.30
CA ASP A 112 3.97 -1.73 12.22
C ASP A 112 4.28 -3.14 11.70
N ASN A 113 4.55 -3.19 10.41
CA ASN A 113 4.95 -4.38 9.67
C ASN A 113 6.46 -4.33 9.32
N GLN A 114 7.26 -3.68 10.17
CA GLN A 114 8.73 -3.65 10.07
C GLN A 114 9.23 -3.10 8.73
N GLY A 115 8.60 -2.04 8.23
CA GLY A 115 9.01 -1.37 7.00
C GLY A 115 8.52 -2.04 5.71
N TRP A 116 7.52 -2.93 5.79
CA TRP A 116 6.88 -3.49 4.60
C TRP A 116 5.79 -2.55 4.03
N PRO A 117 5.65 -2.42 2.70
CA PRO A 117 6.47 -3.02 1.66
C PRO A 117 7.83 -2.32 1.55
N PRO A 118 8.91 -3.07 1.28
CA PRO A 118 10.26 -2.51 1.23
C PRO A 118 10.42 -1.44 0.14
N ARG A 119 9.58 -1.46 -0.90
CA ARG A 119 9.41 -0.36 -1.87
C ARG A 119 8.01 0.24 -1.73
N PRO A 120 7.86 1.56 -1.92
CA PRO A 120 6.55 2.16 -2.12
C PRO A 120 5.82 1.44 -3.26
N ILE A 121 4.59 0.99 -3.01
CA ILE A 121 3.74 0.44 -4.06
C ILE A 121 3.42 1.59 -5.01
N LEU A 122 3.92 1.52 -6.23
CA LEU A 122 3.59 2.48 -7.26
C LEU A 122 2.17 2.18 -7.74
N VAL A 123 1.26 3.12 -7.51
CA VAL A 123 -0.13 2.96 -7.90
C VAL A 123 -0.41 3.95 -9.03
N THR A 124 -0.90 3.48 -10.18
CA THR A 124 -1.12 4.30 -11.39
C THR A 124 -1.84 5.61 -11.07
N GLY A 125 -1.24 6.76 -11.42
CA GLY A 125 -1.81 8.08 -11.12
C GLY A 125 -1.36 8.76 -9.82
N THR A 126 -0.47 8.16 -9.02
CA THR A 126 0.33 8.91 -8.01
C THR A 126 1.63 9.47 -8.60
N SER A 127 1.92 9.19 -9.87
CA SER A 127 3.14 9.63 -10.55
C SER A 127 2.82 10.66 -11.64
N ILE A 128 2.49 11.90 -11.25
CA ILE A 128 3.01 13.02 -12.04
C ILE A 128 4.39 13.31 -11.45
N PRO A 129 5.48 13.19 -12.21
CA PRO A 129 6.81 13.55 -11.75
C PRO A 129 6.80 14.97 -11.19
N GLY A 130 7.16 15.16 -9.91
CA GLY A 130 7.29 16.48 -9.28
C GLY A 130 6.12 16.97 -8.41
N MET A 131 5.11 16.13 -8.16
CA MET A 131 4.03 16.47 -7.19
C MET A 131 4.36 16.05 -5.75
N ASP A 132 5.43 15.28 -5.55
CA ASP A 132 6.05 14.91 -4.28
C ASP A 132 7.16 15.90 -3.84
N LEU A 133 7.50 16.86 -4.69
CA LEU A 133 8.55 17.84 -4.46
C LEU A 133 7.97 19.15 -3.92
N THR A 134 8.63 19.73 -2.91
CA THR A 134 8.33 21.10 -2.45
C THR A 134 8.66 22.11 -3.56
N VAL A 135 8.03 23.29 -3.54
CA VAL A 135 8.25 24.37 -4.55
C VAL A 135 9.73 24.74 -4.72
N ALA A 136 10.54 24.57 -3.69
CA ALA A 136 11.99 24.78 -3.75
C ALA A 136 12.74 23.73 -4.60
N GLN A 137 12.24 22.49 -4.65
CA GLN A 137 12.86 21.36 -5.35
C GLN A 137 12.49 21.31 -6.84
N GLN A 138 11.45 22.05 -7.27
CA GLN A 138 11.02 22.12 -8.66
C GLN A 138 11.97 22.94 -9.55
N ASN A 139 12.77 23.85 -8.97
CA ASN A 139 13.64 24.78 -9.71
C ASN A 139 15.02 24.22 -10.10
N VAL A 140 15.32 22.94 -9.82
CA VAL A 140 16.67 22.35 -10.01
C VAL A 140 16.72 21.30 -11.14
N ALA A 141 15.59 20.87 -11.69
CA ALA A 141 15.54 19.74 -12.62
C ALA A 141 15.85 20.15 -14.09
N GLY A 142 17.10 20.51 -14.36
CA GLY A 142 17.69 20.56 -15.70
C GLY A 142 18.75 19.46 -15.85
N GLY A 143 18.34 18.20 -15.91
CA GLY A 143 19.27 17.07 -16.06
C GLY A 143 18.56 15.73 -16.16
N ASN A 144 19.05 14.86 -17.03
CA ASN A 144 18.46 13.58 -17.41
C ASN A 144 18.66 12.47 -16.35
N GLN A 145 18.42 12.78 -15.08
CA GLN A 145 18.56 11.86 -13.94
C GLN A 145 17.24 11.84 -13.15
N PRO A 146 16.76 10.66 -12.68
CA PRO A 146 15.59 10.60 -11.81
C PRO A 146 15.87 11.44 -10.55
N PRO A 147 14.98 12.39 -10.19
CA PRO A 147 15.22 13.32 -9.09
C PRO A 147 15.01 12.61 -7.73
N ALA A 148 15.96 11.75 -7.36
CA ALA A 148 16.10 11.14 -6.03
C ALA A 148 17.40 10.34 -5.83
N ALA A 149 18.17 10.03 -6.88
CA ALA A 149 19.39 9.25 -6.73
C ALA A 149 20.58 10.14 -6.36
N ARG A 150 20.90 10.28 -5.07
CA ARG A 150 22.24 10.74 -4.64
C ARG A 150 23.26 9.65 -5.03
N PRO A 151 24.42 10.00 -5.63
CA PRO A 151 25.47 9.03 -5.87
C PRO A 151 26.01 8.50 -4.53
N VAL A 152 25.98 7.18 -4.38
CA VAL A 152 26.51 6.46 -3.23
C VAL A 152 28.02 6.27 -3.35
N SER A 153 28.74 6.32 -2.23
CA SER A 153 30.20 6.15 -2.17
C SER A 153 30.59 4.97 -1.28
N ASP A 154 31.75 4.37 -1.54
CA ASP A 154 32.27 3.16 -0.87
C ASP A 154 32.49 3.28 0.66
N LYS A 155 32.19 4.44 1.25
CA LYS A 155 32.32 4.73 2.70
C LYS A 155 31.00 4.67 3.47
N GLU A 156 29.88 4.36 2.81
CA GLU A 156 28.55 4.32 3.43
C GLU A 156 28.25 2.92 4.01
N ASP A 157 27.40 2.87 5.05
CA ASP A 157 26.92 1.63 5.67
C ASP A 157 26.41 0.67 4.58
N PRO A 158 26.87 -0.60 4.52
CA PRO A 158 26.40 -1.58 3.54
C PRO A 158 24.87 -1.69 3.45
N ILE A 159 24.15 -1.48 4.57
CA ILE A 159 22.68 -1.44 4.61
C ILE A 159 22.16 -0.20 3.87
N ALA A 160 22.72 0.97 4.15
CA ALA A 160 22.34 2.22 3.47
C ALA A 160 22.67 2.18 1.97
N LEU A 161 23.79 1.55 1.59
CA LEU A 161 24.18 1.32 0.21
C LEU A 161 23.18 0.39 -0.50
N GLY A 162 22.77 -0.70 0.17
CA GLY A 162 21.76 -1.62 -0.32
C GLY A 162 20.40 -0.96 -0.50
N GLU A 163 19.97 -0.15 0.48
CA GLU A 163 18.72 0.63 0.39
C GLU A 163 18.75 1.65 -0.74
N ALA A 164 19.86 2.37 -0.92
CA ALA A 164 20.01 3.34 -1.99
C ALA A 164 19.98 2.66 -3.37
N LEU A 165 20.72 1.56 -3.55
CA LEU A 165 20.67 0.77 -4.79
C LEU A 165 19.24 0.28 -5.06
N PHE A 166 18.58 -0.28 -4.06
CA PHE A 166 17.21 -0.80 -4.19
C PHE A 166 16.17 0.28 -4.55
N ARG A 167 16.35 1.50 -4.05
CA ARG A 167 15.48 2.66 -4.35
C ARG A 167 15.79 3.32 -5.70
N THR A 168 17.04 3.24 -6.19
CA THR A 168 17.51 3.99 -7.37
C THR A 168 17.61 3.16 -8.66
N THR A 169 17.85 1.84 -8.56
CA THR A 169 18.05 0.96 -9.74
C THR A 169 16.78 0.26 -10.23
N ALA A 170 15.68 0.29 -9.46
CA ALA A 170 14.40 -0.26 -9.89
C ALA A 170 13.59 0.79 -10.67
N THR A 171 13.99 1.07 -11.91
CA THR A 171 13.09 1.73 -12.86
C THR A 171 11.82 0.89 -13.04
N PRO A 172 10.63 1.51 -13.00
CA PRO A 172 9.36 0.80 -12.87
C PRO A 172 8.86 0.38 -14.24
N VAL A 173 9.41 -0.72 -14.76
CA VAL A 173 8.76 -1.42 -15.85
C VAL A 173 8.96 -2.91 -15.62
N CYS A 174 7.95 -3.55 -15.04
CA CYS A 174 7.74 -4.96 -15.38
C CYS A 174 7.39 -4.99 -16.87
N SER A 175 8.39 -5.04 -17.75
CA SER A 175 8.22 -5.28 -19.18
C SER A 175 7.82 -6.74 -19.49
N ALA A 176 7.39 -7.48 -18.47
CA ALA A 176 6.89 -8.85 -18.59
C ALA A 176 5.37 -8.86 -18.36
N CYS A 177 4.63 -8.26 -19.28
CA CYS A 177 3.21 -8.50 -19.58
C CYS A 177 2.91 -8.03 -21.00
#